data_AF-A0A382RDC6-F1
#
_entry.id   AF-A0A382RDC6-F1
#
_cell.length_a   1.000
_cell.length_b   1.000
_cell.length_c   1.000
_cell.angle_alpha   90.00
_cell.angle_beta   90.00
_cell.angle_gamma   90.00
#
_symmetry.space_group_name_H-M   'P 1'
#
loop_
_entity.id
_entity.type
_entity.pdbx_description
1 polymer ?
#
loop_
_entity_poly.entity_id
_entity_poly.type
_entity_poly.pdbx_seq_one_letter_code
_entity_poly.pdbx_strand_id
1 'polypeptide(L)'
;MEMSDMKHLLRVASASLLVVACAGADEIVARVGDKEIPLTEFEAAARKLRKTGYDHIEVVDQAAKLELLDGVIARELLILEGRKRGIDRDPTIADEILKTEQRALMSQLYEEEAVQKEYPHTDADLLAFFAEYQYDSEVFSRHIVCDSLDQALEVLTALKSGVDFESLVDSYSIKHI
;
A
#
# COMPACT_ATOMS: atom_id res chain seq x y z
N MET A 1 12.39 -3.60 -26.61
CA MET A 1 11.33 -4.28 -27.39
C MET A 1 10.20 -3.27 -27.49
N GLU A 2 10.10 -2.59 -28.63
CA GLU A 2 9.28 -1.39 -28.81
C GLU A 2 7.78 -1.72 -28.79
N MET A 3 6.98 -0.82 -28.19
CA MET A 3 5.51 -0.91 -28.09
C MET A 3 4.79 -0.85 -29.45
N SER A 4 5.53 -0.77 -30.56
CA SER A 4 5.02 -0.72 -31.93
C SER A 4 4.53 -2.09 -32.42
N ASP A 5 5.16 -3.19 -31.95
CA ASP A 5 4.90 -4.53 -32.49
C ASP A 5 3.60 -5.18 -31.99
N MET A 6 2.96 -4.63 -30.95
CA MET A 6 1.71 -5.17 -30.39
C MET A 6 0.47 -4.87 -31.26
N LYS A 7 0.55 -3.89 -32.18
CA LYS A 7 -0.60 -3.40 -32.95
C LYS A 7 -1.00 -4.32 -34.12
N HIS A 8 -0.20 -5.34 -34.44
CA HIS A 8 -0.41 -6.18 -35.63
C HIS A 8 -1.11 -7.53 -35.37
N LEU A 9 -1.48 -7.84 -34.12
CA LEU A 9 -2.16 -9.10 -33.76
C LEU A 9 -3.70 -9.03 -33.68
N LEU A 10 -4.29 -7.84 -33.84
CA LEU A 10 -5.75 -7.65 -33.90
C LEU A 10 -6.26 -7.90 -35.33
N ARG A 11 -6.39 -9.16 -35.72
CA ARG A 11 -7.16 -9.54 -36.92
C ARG A 11 -8.10 -10.71 -36.61
N VAL A 12 -9.39 -10.36 -36.56
CA VAL A 12 -10.59 -11.19 -36.71
C VAL A 12 -10.97 -12.06 -35.50
N ALA A 13 -11.86 -11.53 -34.67
CA ALA A 13 -12.77 -12.33 -33.86
C ALA A 13 -14.21 -12.01 -34.30
N SER A 14 -14.83 -12.94 -35.01
CA SER A 14 -16.23 -12.87 -35.45
C SER A 14 -17.13 -13.16 -34.24
N ALA A 15 -17.91 -12.18 -33.79
CA ALA A 15 -18.91 -12.35 -32.76
C ALA A 15 -20.25 -12.77 -33.39
N SER A 16 -20.63 -14.04 -33.22
CA SER A 16 -21.97 -14.53 -33.54
C SER A 16 -22.85 -14.43 -32.29
N LEU A 17 -23.86 -13.57 -32.34
CA LEU A 17 -24.79 -13.32 -31.24
C LEU A 17 -25.96 -14.32 -31.31
N LEU A 18 -25.93 -15.34 -30.44
CA LEU A 18 -27.09 -16.18 -30.12
C LEU A 18 -27.63 -15.71 -28.77
N VAL A 19 -28.81 -15.07 -28.80
CA VAL A 19 -29.53 -14.65 -27.59
C VAL A 19 -30.29 -15.87 -27.05
N VAL A 20 -29.75 -16.48 -25.99
CA VAL A 20 -30.52 -17.36 -25.11
C VAL A 20 -30.67 -16.61 -23.79
N ALA A 21 -31.88 -16.08 -23.56
CA ALA A 21 -32.24 -15.44 -22.31
C ALA A 21 -32.43 -16.52 -21.24
N CYS A 22 -31.50 -16.59 -20.28
CA CYS A 22 -31.68 -17.35 -19.04
C CYS A 22 -31.56 -16.36 -17.88
N ALA A 23 -32.68 -16.08 -17.22
CA ALA A 23 -32.77 -15.21 -16.05
C ALA A 23 -32.10 -15.89 -14.84
N GLY A 24 -31.14 -15.20 -14.23
CA GLY A 24 -30.44 -15.65 -13.01
C GLY A 24 -28.91 -15.72 -13.12
N ALA A 25 -28.34 -15.52 -14.31
CA ALA A 25 -26.89 -15.42 -14.50
C ALA A 25 -26.46 -13.95 -14.49
N ASP A 26 -25.36 -13.66 -13.80
CA ASP A 26 -24.67 -12.38 -13.93
C ASP A 26 -24.30 -12.16 -15.41
N GLU A 27 -24.58 -10.97 -15.94
CA GLU A 27 -24.44 -10.70 -17.36
C GLU A 27 -22.96 -10.81 -17.78
N ILE A 28 -22.65 -11.68 -18.73
CA ILE A 28 -21.30 -11.84 -19.25
C ILE A 28 -21.00 -10.69 -20.21
N VAL A 29 -20.05 -9.83 -19.83
CA VAL A 29 -19.68 -8.64 -20.63
C VAL A 29 -18.51 -8.90 -21.57
N ALA A 30 -17.69 -9.91 -21.30
CA ALA A 30 -16.60 -10.33 -22.17
C ALA A 30 -16.17 -11.79 -21.93
N ARG A 31 -15.47 -12.38 -22.90
CA ARG A 31 -14.82 -13.69 -22.77
C ARG A 31 -13.39 -13.62 -23.30
N VAL A 32 -12.44 -14.15 -22.54
CA VAL A 32 -11.02 -14.18 -22.88
C VAL A 32 -10.50 -15.62 -22.75
N GLY A 33 -10.37 -16.31 -23.89
CA GLY A 33 -10.13 -17.75 -23.89
C GLY A 33 -11.29 -18.50 -23.24
N ASP A 34 -10.99 -19.30 -22.20
CA ASP A 34 -11.99 -20.05 -21.43
C ASP A 34 -12.56 -19.24 -20.24
N LYS A 35 -12.02 -18.05 -19.96
CA LYS A 35 -12.50 -17.20 -18.86
C LYS A 35 -13.64 -16.30 -19.33
N GLU A 36 -14.77 -16.40 -18.64
CA GLU A 36 -15.88 -15.45 -18.77
C GLU A 36 -15.71 -14.32 -17.76
N ILE A 37 -15.99 -13.09 -18.18
CA ILE A 37 -15.94 -11.89 -17.34
C ILE A 37 -17.39 -11.45 -17.09
N PRO A 38 -17.96 -11.75 -15.92
CA PRO A 38 -19.28 -11.28 -15.56
C PRO A 38 -19.26 -9.78 -15.20
N LEU A 39 -20.41 -9.12 -15.25
CA LEU A 39 -20.56 -7.69 -15.02
C LEU A 39 -20.00 -7.27 -13.65
N THR A 40 -20.25 -8.04 -12.60
CA THR A 40 -19.73 -7.74 -11.25
C THR A 40 -18.20 -7.76 -11.17
N GLU A 41 -17.55 -8.72 -11.83
CA GLU A 41 -16.08 -8.79 -11.91
C GLU A 41 -15.53 -7.61 -12.71
N PHE A 42 -16.17 -7.29 -13.84
CA PHE A 42 -15.80 -6.12 -14.63
C PHE A 42 -15.87 -4.84 -13.80
N GLU A 43 -16.96 -4.60 -13.07
CA GLU A 43 -17.12 -3.40 -12.25
C GLU A 43 -16.04 -3.30 -11.15
N ALA A 44 -15.73 -4.41 -10.48
CA ALA A 44 -14.66 -4.46 -9.49
C ALA A 44 -13.28 -4.17 -10.11
N ALA A 45 -12.99 -4.78 -11.26
CA ALA A 45 -11.74 -4.60 -11.98
C ALA A 45 -11.60 -3.18 -12.55
N ALA A 46 -12.69 -2.59 -13.04
CA ALA A 46 -12.78 -1.22 -13.54
C ALA A 46 -12.52 -0.20 -12.43
N ARG A 47 -13.10 -0.39 -11.24
CA ARG A 47 -12.81 0.45 -10.06
C ARG A 47 -11.31 0.42 -9.70
N LYS A 48 -10.65 -0.72 -9.83
CA LYS A 48 -9.21 -0.84 -9.58
C LYS A 48 -8.38 -0.12 -10.64
N LEU A 49 -8.71 -0.29 -11.93
CA LEU A 49 -8.00 0.36 -13.04
C LEU A 49 -7.98 1.88 -12.92
N ARG A 50 -9.12 2.48 -12.57
CA ARG A 50 -9.23 3.94 -12.38
C ARG A 50 -8.26 4.47 -11.31
N LYS A 51 -7.89 3.64 -10.33
CA LYS A 51 -6.95 4.02 -9.27
C LYS A 51 -5.48 3.82 -9.65
N THR A 52 -5.18 3.05 -10.71
CA THR A 52 -3.81 2.60 -10.99
C THR A 52 -3.32 2.86 -12.40
N GLY A 53 -4.06 3.63 -13.21
CA GLY A 53 -3.64 3.96 -14.58
C GLY A 53 -4.73 4.47 -15.54
N TYR A 54 -6.00 4.52 -15.12
CA TYR A 54 -7.11 5.11 -15.88
C TYR A 54 -7.76 6.26 -15.10
N ASP A 55 -6.93 7.12 -14.48
CA ASP A 55 -7.36 8.26 -13.68
C ASP A 55 -7.98 9.38 -14.55
N HIS A 56 -7.67 9.42 -15.84
CA HIS A 56 -8.31 10.29 -16.83
C HIS A 56 -9.81 10.04 -17.03
N ILE A 57 -10.32 8.89 -16.56
CA ILE A 57 -11.74 8.57 -16.61
C ILE A 57 -12.42 9.09 -15.34
N GLU A 58 -12.91 10.33 -15.41
CA GLU A 58 -13.66 10.98 -14.33
C GLU A 58 -15.13 10.52 -14.30
N VAL A 59 -15.78 10.51 -15.46
CA VAL A 59 -17.19 10.13 -15.64
C VAL A 59 -17.28 8.78 -16.34
N VAL A 60 -18.07 7.86 -15.80
CA VAL A 60 -18.27 6.52 -16.35
C VAL A 60 -19.50 6.52 -17.26
N ASP A 61 -19.32 7.02 -18.48
CA ASP A 61 -20.29 6.88 -19.57
C ASP A 61 -20.09 5.56 -20.34
N GLN A 62 -20.83 5.36 -21.42
CA GLN A 62 -20.74 4.13 -22.21
C GLN A 62 -19.35 3.97 -22.89
N ALA A 63 -18.73 5.06 -23.33
CA ALA A 63 -17.43 5.02 -23.98
C ALA A 63 -16.33 4.66 -22.96
N ALA A 64 -16.38 5.27 -21.78
CA ALA A 64 -15.49 4.95 -20.66
C ALA A 64 -15.62 3.49 -20.22
N LYS A 65 -16.84 2.94 -20.18
CA LYS A 65 -17.06 1.51 -19.89
C LYS A 65 -16.37 0.59 -20.89
N LEU A 66 -16.43 0.91 -22.19
CA LEU A 66 -15.75 0.14 -23.23
C LEU A 66 -14.22 0.22 -23.09
N GLU A 67 -13.69 1.41 -22.82
CA GLU A 67 -12.24 1.59 -22.60
C GLU A 67 -11.74 0.80 -21.36
N LEU A 68 -12.50 0.85 -20.26
CA LEU A 68 -12.21 0.06 -19.06
C LEU A 68 -12.30 -1.43 -19.35
N LEU A 69 -13.25 -1.87 -20.18
CA LEU A 69 -13.42 -3.27 -20.56
C LEU A 69 -12.23 -3.75 -21.39
N ASP A 70 -11.77 -2.94 -22.35
CA ASP A 70 -10.55 -3.20 -23.12
C ASP A 70 -9.33 -3.33 -22.18
N GLY A 71 -9.22 -2.46 -21.17
CA GLY A 71 -8.16 -2.53 -20.16
C GLY A 71 -8.25 -3.77 -19.25
N VAL A 72 -9.45 -4.28 -18.97
CA VAL A 72 -9.64 -5.56 -18.27
C VAL A 72 -9.21 -6.72 -19.17
N ILE A 73 -9.69 -6.77 -20.41
CA ILE A 73 -9.36 -7.81 -21.39
C ILE A 73 -7.85 -7.87 -21.64
N ALA A 74 -7.20 -6.73 -21.82
CA ALA A 74 -5.76 -6.67 -22.05
C ALA A 74 -4.95 -7.30 -20.90
N ARG A 75 -5.34 -7.07 -19.64
CA ARG A 75 -4.68 -7.69 -18.48
C ARG A 75 -4.90 -9.20 -18.43
N GLU A 76 -6.11 -9.67 -18.74
CA GLU A 76 -6.39 -11.11 -18.81
C GLU A 76 -5.56 -11.80 -19.90
N LEU A 77 -5.41 -11.17 -21.07
CA LEU A 77 -4.53 -11.68 -22.13
C LEU A 77 -3.07 -11.78 -21.68
N LEU A 78 -2.57 -10.80 -20.92
CA LEU A 78 -1.22 -10.85 -20.34
C LEU A 78 -1.07 -12.00 -19.34
N ILE A 79 -2.06 -12.23 -18.48
CA ILE A 79 -2.06 -13.35 -17.53
C ILE A 79 -2.07 -14.69 -18.27
N LEU A 80 -2.91 -14.83 -19.29
CA LEU A 80 -2.98 -16.03 -20.12
C LEU A 80 -1.64 -16.33 -20.81
N GLU A 81 -1.01 -15.32 -21.40
CA GLU A 81 0.31 -15.49 -22.02
C GLU A 81 1.39 -15.80 -20.96
N GLY A 82 1.30 -15.20 -19.77
CA GLY A 82 2.20 -15.50 -18.65
C GLY A 82 2.14 -16.97 -18.24
N ARG A 83 0.93 -17.52 -18.08
CA ARG A 83 0.71 -18.95 -17.80
C ARG A 83 1.21 -19.84 -18.93
N LYS A 84 0.93 -19.47 -20.17
CA LYS A 84 1.40 -20.21 -21.35
C LYS A 84 2.94 -20.29 -21.41
N ARG A 85 3.63 -19.25 -20.93
CA ARG A 85 5.10 -19.20 -20.81
C ARG A 85 5.64 -19.83 -19.54
N GLY A 86 4.78 -20.30 -18.63
CA GLY A 86 5.18 -20.89 -17.36
C GLY A 86 5.69 -19.88 -16.32
N ILE A 87 5.42 -18.59 -16.50
CA ILE A 87 5.82 -17.54 -15.53
C ILE A 87 5.09 -17.74 -14.19
N ASP A 88 3.90 -18.33 -14.20
CA ASP A 88 3.14 -18.73 -13.02
C ASP A 88 3.84 -19.82 -12.17
N ARG A 89 4.90 -20.44 -12.69
CA ARG A 89 5.72 -21.45 -11.99
C ARG A 89 7.04 -20.91 -11.48
N ASP A 90 7.29 -19.61 -11.66
CA ASP A 90 8.49 -18.96 -11.14
C ASP A 90 8.43 -18.93 -9.59
N PRO A 91 9.49 -19.39 -8.89
CA PRO A 91 9.52 -19.39 -7.43
C PRO A 91 9.37 -17.99 -6.81
N THR A 92 9.81 -16.94 -7.52
CA THR A 92 9.63 -15.55 -7.04
C THR A 92 8.16 -15.15 -6.96
N ILE A 93 7.33 -15.62 -7.90
CA ILE A 93 5.87 -15.40 -7.87
C ILE A 93 5.24 -16.17 -6.71
N ALA A 94 5.67 -17.41 -6.46
CA ALA A 94 5.19 -18.19 -5.33
C ALA A 94 5.48 -17.51 -3.98
N ASP A 95 6.70 -16.96 -3.81
CA ASP A 95 7.08 -16.20 -2.62
C ASP A 95 6.25 -14.91 -2.46
N GLU A 96 5.95 -14.21 -3.55
CA GLU A 96 5.09 -13.01 -3.52
C GLU A 96 3.64 -13.33 -3.13
N ILE A 97 3.09 -14.45 -3.59
CA ILE A 97 1.75 -14.91 -3.22
C ILE A 97 1.71 -15.17 -1.70
N LEU A 98 2.68 -15.92 -1.16
CA LEU A 98 2.76 -16.21 0.27
C LEU A 98 2.86 -14.94 1.12
N LYS A 99 3.72 -13.99 0.72
CA LYS A 99 3.84 -12.70 1.42
C LYS A 99 2.54 -11.88 1.37
N THR A 100 1.85 -11.92 0.24
CA THR A 100 0.57 -11.21 0.07
C THR A 100 -0.51 -11.82 0.96
N GLU A 101 -0.59 -13.15 1.02
CA GLU A 101 -1.50 -13.87 1.90
C GLU A 101 -1.24 -13.53 3.38
N GLN A 102 0.01 -13.62 3.83
CA GLN A 102 0.38 -13.28 5.20
C GLN A 102 -0.01 -11.84 5.56
N ARG A 103 0.23 -10.89 4.66
CA ARG A 103 -0.16 -9.49 4.87
C ARG A 103 -1.67 -9.34 4.95
N ALA A 104 -2.41 -9.98 4.06
CA ALA A 104 -3.87 -9.90 4.03
C ALA A 104 -4.49 -10.48 5.32
N LEU A 105 -4.01 -11.62 5.80
CA LEU A 105 -4.46 -12.23 7.05
C LEU A 105 -4.18 -11.32 8.26
N MET A 106 -2.98 -10.76 8.33
CA MET A 106 -2.60 -9.84 9.41
C MET A 106 -3.47 -8.58 9.39
N SER A 107 -3.68 -7.98 8.21
CA SER A 107 -4.53 -6.80 8.07
C SER A 107 -5.98 -7.09 8.45
N GLN A 108 -6.53 -8.23 8.02
CA GLN A 108 -7.90 -8.61 8.36
C GLN A 108 -8.07 -8.83 9.85
N LEU A 109 -7.16 -9.56 10.50
CA LEU A 109 -7.22 -9.79 11.94
C LEU A 109 -7.05 -8.49 12.73
N TYR A 110 -6.15 -7.59 12.29
CA TYR A 110 -5.98 -6.29 12.93
C TYR A 110 -7.25 -5.43 12.82
N GLU A 111 -7.90 -5.42 11.67
CA GLU A 111 -9.17 -4.70 11.48
C GLU A 111 -10.29 -5.27 12.35
N GLU A 112 -10.33 -6.60 12.54
CA GLU A 112 -11.35 -7.26 13.37
C GLU A 112 -11.11 -7.06 14.88
N GLU A 113 -9.85 -7.10 15.33
CA GLU A 113 -9.51 -7.17 16.76
C GLU A 113 -9.00 -5.84 17.33
N ALA A 114 -8.17 -5.11 16.58
CA ALA A 114 -7.50 -3.90 17.07
C ALA A 114 -8.27 -2.63 16.70
N VAL A 115 -8.94 -2.61 15.54
CA VAL A 115 -9.85 -1.53 15.16
C VAL A 115 -11.22 -1.83 15.77
N GLN A 116 -11.33 -1.71 17.09
CA GLN A 116 -12.62 -1.81 17.76
C GLN A 116 -13.56 -0.75 17.17
N LYS A 117 -14.76 -1.17 16.74
CA LYS A 117 -15.79 -0.24 16.22
C LYS A 117 -16.15 0.86 17.20
N GLU A 118 -16.01 0.58 18.49
CA GLU A 118 -16.18 1.52 19.58
C GLU A 118 -14.83 1.70 20.26
N TYR A 119 -14.19 2.84 20.04
CA TYR A 119 -13.01 3.25 20.79
C TYR A 119 -13.49 3.69 22.18
N PRO A 120 -13.14 2.97 23.26
CA PRO A 120 -13.74 3.20 24.58
C PRO A 120 -13.18 4.43 25.29
N HIS A 121 -12.09 5.01 24.79
CA HIS A 121 -11.46 6.18 25.40
C HIS A 121 -12.06 7.47 24.84
N THR A 122 -12.29 8.40 25.76
CA THR A 122 -12.78 9.74 25.48
C THR A 122 -11.62 10.71 25.24
N ASP A 123 -11.91 11.88 24.66
CA ASP A 123 -10.92 12.96 24.57
C ASP A 123 -10.34 13.35 25.94
N ALA A 124 -11.13 13.20 27.01
CA ALA A 124 -10.66 13.45 28.36
C ALA A 124 -9.63 12.41 28.82
N ASP A 125 -9.78 11.14 28.45
CA ASP A 125 -8.80 10.09 28.74
C ASP A 125 -7.48 10.33 27.99
N LEU A 126 -7.57 10.80 26.73
CA LEU A 126 -6.40 11.19 25.94
C LEU A 126 -5.67 12.39 26.55
N LEU A 127 -6.40 13.43 26.97
CA LEU A 127 -5.81 14.60 27.63
C LEU A 127 -5.18 14.24 28.98
N ALA A 128 -5.83 13.38 29.76
CA ALA A 128 -5.29 12.90 31.02
C ALA A 128 -4.00 12.10 30.81
N PHE A 129 -3.97 11.22 29.81
CA PHE A 129 -2.76 10.50 29.42
C PHE A 129 -1.64 11.47 28.97
N PHE A 130 -1.96 12.46 28.13
CA PHE A 130 -0.97 13.46 27.70
C PHE A 130 -0.36 14.23 28.88
N ALA A 131 -1.18 14.63 29.85
CA ALA A 131 -0.71 15.34 31.04
C ALA A 131 0.08 14.41 32.00
N GLU A 132 -0.37 13.18 32.22
CA GLU A 132 0.31 12.19 33.08
C GLU A 132 1.73 11.91 32.58
N TYR A 133 1.89 11.78 31.27
CA TYR A 133 3.18 11.52 30.63
C TYR A 133 3.94 12.81 30.24
N GLN A 134 3.43 13.98 30.61
CA GLN A 134 4.03 15.30 30.35
C GLN A 134 4.29 15.56 28.85
N TYR A 135 3.49 14.98 27.96
CA TYR A 135 3.53 15.25 26.53
C TYR A 135 2.96 16.62 26.16
N ASP A 136 2.33 17.31 27.11
CA ASP A 136 1.90 18.71 27.02
C ASP A 136 3.01 19.72 27.36
N SER A 137 4.19 19.22 27.75
CA SER A 137 5.32 20.03 28.21
C SER A 137 6.47 19.99 27.22
N GLU A 138 6.90 21.17 26.75
CA GLU A 138 8.09 21.30 25.93
C GLU A 138 9.30 21.70 26.78
N VAL A 139 10.41 20.98 26.62
CA VAL A 139 11.68 21.29 27.31
C VAL A 139 12.76 21.55 26.28
N PHE A 140 13.28 22.78 26.27
CA PHE A 140 14.49 23.10 25.52
C PHE A 140 15.71 22.56 26.30
N SER A 141 16.19 21.40 25.89
CA SER A 141 17.35 20.75 26.50
C SER A 141 18.57 20.76 25.57
N ARG A 142 19.75 20.80 26.18
CA ARG A 142 21.04 20.56 25.53
C ARG A 142 21.71 19.39 26.26
N HIS A 143 22.46 18.56 25.53
CA HIS A 143 23.17 17.43 26.12
C HIS A 143 24.68 17.55 25.92
N ILE A 144 25.45 16.95 26.83
CA ILE A 144 26.85 16.60 26.64
C ILE A 144 26.91 15.08 26.69
N VAL A 145 27.29 14.45 25.59
CA VAL A 145 27.39 12.99 25.53
C VAL A 145 28.87 12.62 25.62
N CYS A 146 29.27 11.91 26.67
CA CYS A 146 30.67 11.53 26.88
C CYS A 146 30.91 10.07 26.45
N ASP A 147 32.15 9.73 26.09
CA ASP A 147 32.56 8.37 25.73
C ASP A 147 32.62 7.40 26.92
N SER A 148 32.65 7.93 28.15
CA SER A 148 32.77 7.13 29.36
C SER A 148 32.08 7.77 30.57
N LEU A 149 31.78 6.94 31.57
CA LEU A 149 31.20 7.37 32.84
C LEU A 149 32.13 8.34 33.59
N ASP A 150 33.44 8.10 33.59
CA ASP A 150 34.41 8.93 34.31
C ASP A 150 34.43 10.36 33.76
N GLN A 151 34.44 10.52 32.43
CA GLN A 151 34.31 11.83 31.77
C GLN A 151 32.97 12.49 32.08
N ALA A 152 31.87 11.74 32.08
CA ALA A 152 30.55 12.29 32.42
C ALA A 152 30.50 12.81 33.87
N LEU A 153 31.16 12.12 34.82
CA LEU A 153 31.27 12.55 36.21
C LEU A 153 32.15 13.80 36.37
N GLU A 154 33.22 13.91 35.58
CA GLU A 154 34.08 15.09 35.52
C GLU A 154 33.30 16.31 35.01
N VAL A 155 32.58 16.16 33.88
CA VAL A 155 31.69 17.18 33.33
C VAL A 155 30.63 17.60 34.34
N LEU A 156 29.98 16.66 35.02
CA LEU A 156 28.98 16.95 36.05
C LEU A 156 29.57 17.77 37.20
N THR A 157 30.80 17.46 37.62
CA THR A 157 31.50 18.19 38.68
C THR A 157 31.83 19.61 38.23
N ALA A 158 32.37 19.77 37.02
CA ALA A 158 32.67 21.08 36.43
C ALA A 158 31.42 21.96 36.31
N LEU A 159 30.30 21.41 35.84
CA LEU A 159 29.01 22.10 35.77
C LEU A 159 28.52 22.55 37.15
N LYS A 160 28.61 21.68 38.17
CA LYS A 160 28.25 22.03 39.55
C LYS A 160 29.14 23.13 40.14
N SER A 161 30.38 23.23 39.68
CA SER A 161 31.31 24.30 40.06
C SER A 161 31.14 25.60 39.27
N GLY A 162 30.20 25.66 38.32
CA GLY A 162 29.85 26.87 37.57
C GLY A 162 30.61 27.09 36.27
N VAL A 163 31.29 26.05 35.74
CA VAL A 163 31.86 26.10 34.39
C VAL A 163 30.74 26.19 33.36
N ASP A 164 30.95 27.00 32.32
CA ASP A 164 29.95 27.20 31.27
C ASP A 164 29.70 25.93 30.46
N PHE A 165 28.42 25.65 30.18
CA PHE A 165 27.98 24.44 29.50
C PHE A 165 28.56 24.33 28.08
N GLU A 166 28.58 25.42 27.32
CA GLU A 166 29.02 25.42 25.92
C GLU A 166 30.49 25.02 25.81
N SER A 167 31.32 25.50 26.73
CA SER A 167 32.75 25.17 26.77
C SER A 167 33.02 23.67 26.99
N LEU A 168 32.13 22.98 27.72
CA LEU A 168 32.22 21.56 28.00
C LEU A 168 31.67 20.71 26.84
N VAL A 169 30.69 21.21 26.09
CA VAL A 169 30.20 20.55 24.86
C VAL A 169 31.34 20.38 23.87
N ASP A 170 32.09 21.43 23.57
CA ASP A 170 33.20 21.39 22.60
C ASP A 170 34.31 20.43 23.02
N SER A 171 34.49 20.24 24.34
CA SER A 171 35.61 19.48 24.90
C SER A 171 35.28 18.00 25.14
N TYR A 172 34.04 17.70 25.54
CA TYR A 172 33.64 16.38 26.02
C TYR A 172 32.52 15.74 25.23
N SER A 173 31.70 16.52 24.52
CA SER A 173 30.57 15.95 23.80
C SER A 173 31.02 15.28 22.51
N ILE A 174 30.74 14.00 22.37
CA ILE A 174 30.92 13.28 21.13
C ILE A 174 29.91 13.76 20.08
N LYS A 175 30.33 13.79 18.81
CA LYS A 175 29.42 14.06 17.70
C LYS A 175 28.52 12.86 17.48
N HIS A 176 27.23 13.02 17.73
CA HIS A 176 26.22 12.11 17.19
C HIS A 176 25.95 12.44 15.72
N ILE A 177 25.88 11.38 14.89
CA ILE A 177 25.42 11.40 13.49
C ILE A 177 23.90 11.36 13.47
#